data_AF-A0A2M8SBW8-F1
#
_entry.id   AF-A0A2M8SBW8-F1
#
_cell.length_a   1.000
_cell.length_b   1.000
_cell.length_c   1.000
_cell.angle_alpha   90.00
_cell.angle_beta   90.00
_cell.angle_gamma   90.00
#
_symmetry.space_group_name_H-M   'P 1'
#
loop_
_entity.id
_entity.type
_entity.pdbx_description
1 polymer ?
#
loop_
_entity_poly.entity_id
_entity_poly.type
_entity_poly.pdbx_seq_one_letter_code
_entity_poly.pdbx_strand_id
1 'polypeptide(L)' 'RVYGREGQPCPVCGTGIERLTVGQRGTHFCPNCQPLEGD' A
#
# COMPACT_ATOMS: atom_id res chain seq x y z
N ARG A 1 1.33 0.76 10.64
CA ARG A 1 2.53 1.21 9.88
C ARG A 1 2.84 0.17 8.81
N VAL A 2 2.70 0.52 7.52
CA VAL A 2 2.97 -0.36 6.35
C VAL A 2 4.30 -0.06 5.64
N TYR A 3 5.06 0.93 6.13
CA TYR A 3 6.38 1.29 5.60
C TYR A 3 7.36 0.10 5.70
N GLY A 4 8.00 -0.27 4.58
CA GLY A 4 8.97 -1.37 4.51
C GLY A 4 8.35 -2.77 4.50
N ARG A 5 7.04 -2.88 4.26
CA ARG A 5 6.30 -4.15 4.19
C ARG A 5 5.84 -4.51 2.78
N GLU A 6 6.56 -4.04 1.76
CA GLU A 6 6.30 -4.40 0.37
C GLU A 6 6.21 -5.93 0.21
N GLY A 7 5.11 -6.40 -0.38
CA GLY A 7 4.85 -7.83 -0.57
C GLY A 7 4.40 -8.60 0.68
N GLN A 8 4.40 -7.99 1.86
CA GLN A 8 3.84 -8.62 3.07
C GLN A 8 2.31 -8.47 3.12
N PRO A 9 1.62 -9.40 3.81
CA PRO A 9 0.18 -9.27 4.03
C PRO A 9 -0.13 -8.05 4.90
N CYS A 10 -1.16 -7.31 4.50
CA CYS A 10 -1.68 -6.17 5.23
C CYS A 10 -2.15 -6.63 6.62
N PRO A 11 -1.78 -5.94 7.70
CA PRO A 11 -2.19 -6.32 9.06
C PRO A 11 -3.70 -6.14 9.32
N VAL A 12 -4.44 -5.52 8.40
CA VAL A 12 -5.88 -5.26 8.53
C VAL A 12 -6.70 -6.28 7.74
N CYS A 13 -6.38 -6.49 6.46
CA CYS A 13 -7.17 -7.37 5.57
C CYS A 13 -6.40 -8.58 5.04
N GLY A 14 -5.10 -8.69 5.29
CA GLY A 14 -4.25 -9.78 4.75
C GLY A 14 -3.83 -9.61 3.29
N THR A 15 -4.39 -8.66 2.53
CA THR A 15 -3.99 -8.37 1.14
C THR A 15 -2.52 -7.94 1.08
N GLY A 16 -1.78 -8.37 0.06
CA GLY A 16 -0.40 -7.94 -0.14
C GLY A 16 -0.28 -6.41 -0.21
N ILE A 17 0.64 -5.83 0.55
CA ILE A 17 0.96 -4.41 0.48
C ILE A 17 1.72 -4.15 -0.83
N GLU A 18 1.23 -3.20 -1.61
CA GLU A 18 1.84 -2.76 -2.85
C GLU A 18 2.65 -1.47 -2.62
N ARG A 19 3.67 -1.25 -3.47
CA ARG A 19 4.40 0.00 -3.51
C ARG A 19 4.05 0.75 -4.78
N LEU A 20 3.47 1.93 -4.62
CA LEU A 20 3.28 2.88 -5.71
C LEU A 20 4.38 3.92 -5.67
N THR A 21 4.89 4.30 -6.84
CA THR A 21 5.79 5.45 -6.96
C THR A 21 4.96 6.65 -7.40
N VAL A 22 4.74 7.60 -6.49
CA VAL A 22 4.05 8.86 -6.80
C VAL A 22 5.10 9.94 -7.00
N GLY A 23 5.37 10.28 -8.26
CA GLY A 23 6.48 11.17 -8.63
C GLY A 23 7.84 10.58 -8.23
N GLN A 24 8.52 11.19 -7.26
CA GLN A 24 9.79 10.72 -6.72
C GLN A 24 9.68 10.04 -5.34
N ARG A 25 8.47 9.81 -4.83
CA ARG A 25 8.25 9.18 -3.52
C ARG A 25 7.63 7.79 -3.69
N GLY A 26 8.33 6.77 -3.19
CA GLY A 26 7.78 5.43 -3.04
C GLY A 26 6.86 5.34 -1.83
N THR A 27 5.57 5.16 -2.07
CA THR A 27 4.54 5.00 -1.04
C THR A 27 4.09 3.55 -0.97
N HIS A 28 4.12 2.98 0.22
CA HIS A 28 3.57 1.65 0.49
C HIS A 28 2.11 1.81 0.89
N PHE A 29 1.21 1.15 0.18
CA PHE A 29 -0.23 1.24 0.42
C PHE A 29 -0.88 -0.13 0.23
N CYS A 30 -2.05 -0.31 0.84
CA CYS A 30 -2.84 -1.51 0.65
C CYS A 30 -3.95 -1.18 -0.37
N PRO A 31 -4.04 -1.83 -1.54
CA PRO A 31 -5.08 -1.53 -2.52
C PRO A 31 -6.50 -1.74 -1.96
N ASN A 32 -6.65 -2.72 -1.05
CA ASN A 32 -7.94 -3.04 -0.43
C ASN A 32 -8.34 -2.10 0.73
N CYS A 33 -7.39 -1.70 1.59
CA CYS A 33 -7.70 -0.83 2.74
C CYS A 33 -7.53 0.67 2.44
N GLN A 34 -6.67 1.02 1.48
CA GLN A 34 -6.43 2.37 1.01
C GLN A 34 -6.56 2.40 -0.53
N PRO A 35 -7.78 2.24 -1.05
CA PRO A 35 -8.04 2.39 -2.47
C PRO A 35 -7.63 3.79 -2.93
N LEU A 36 -6.97 3.86 -4.09
CA LEU A 36 -6.47 5.11 -4.69
C LEU A 36 -7.52 5.78 -5.59
N GLU A 37 -8.77 5.31 -5.57
CA GLU A 37 -9.89 5.97 -6.23
C GLU A 37 -10.17 7.28 -5.51
N GLY A 38 -9.50 8.34 -5.97
CA GLY A 38 -9.89 9.71 -5.71
C GLY A 38 -11.08 10.09 -6.56
N ASP A 39 -12.09 10.68 -5.91
CA ASP A 39 -12.98 11.66 -6.53
C ASP A 39 -12.24 13.01 -6.62
#